data_AF-A0A2N3A224-F1
#
_entry.id   AF-A0A2N3A224-F1
#
_cell.length_a   1.000
_cell.length_b   1.000
_cell.length_c   1.000
_cell.angle_alpha   90.00
_cell.angle_beta   90.00
_cell.angle_gamma   90.00
#
_symmetry.space_group_name_H-M   'P 1'
#
loop_
_entity.id
_entity.type
_entity.pdbx_description
1 polymer ?
#
loop_
_entity_poly.entity_id
_entity_poly.type
_entity_poly.pdbx_seq_one_letter_code
_entity_poly.pdbx_strand_id
1 'polypeptide(L)'
;MKKLLCLLFVGLIMVNFAFAQEKTQEFKTKKDSIHASISLEFEQKAKQRRELWLDYIKTTASDTLQHIDGSNLYLYEIPDLTRFKRVNSLNLQGNKLTCIPSEFLKADSLRIVQLGTNQCLFQPKSIPVIQSKSIPF
;
A
#
# COMPACT_ATOMS: atom_id res chain seq x y z
N MET A 1 28.57 -28.97 53.39
CA MET A 1 28.48 -29.58 52.04
C MET A 1 27.14 -29.33 51.33
N LYS A 2 25.99 -29.36 52.01
CA LYS A 2 24.65 -29.16 51.39
C LYS A 2 24.42 -27.77 50.75
N LYS A 3 24.97 -26.69 51.33
CA LYS A 3 24.84 -25.32 50.79
C LYS A 3 25.63 -25.08 49.49
N LEU A 4 26.77 -25.76 49.31
CA LEU A 4 27.60 -25.65 48.11
C LEU A 4 27.00 -26.42 46.92
N LEU A 5 26.37 -27.56 47.19
CA LEU A 5 25.65 -28.35 46.18
C LEU A 5 24.44 -27.59 45.62
N CYS A 6 23.74 -26.84 46.47
CA CYS A 6 22.57 -26.06 46.06
C CYS A 6 22.95 -24.87 45.16
N LEU A 7 24.07 -24.19 45.45
CA LEU A 7 24.59 -23.09 44.61
C LEU A 7 25.03 -23.57 43.22
N LEU A 8 25.65 -24.75 43.12
CA LEU A 8 26.02 -25.36 41.84
C LEU A 8 24.78 -25.74 41.01
N PHE A 9 23.72 -26.24 41.65
CA PHE A 9 22.49 -26.64 40.97
C PHE A 9 21.69 -25.42 40.46
N VAL A 10 21.61 -24.35 41.25
CA VAL A 10 20.98 -23.09 40.84
C VAL A 10 21.76 -22.44 39.69
N GLY A 11 23.10 -22.48 39.73
CA GLY A 11 23.94 -22.01 38.62
C GLY A 11 23.69 -22.77 37.31
N LEU A 12 23.58 -24.10 37.36
CA LEU A 12 23.27 -24.93 36.18
C LEU A 12 21.88 -24.62 35.59
N ILE A 13 20.87 -24.37 36.43
CA ILE A 13 19.51 -24.04 35.98
C ILE A 13 19.48 -22.67 35.30
N MET A 14 20.17 -21.66 35.87
CA MET A 14 20.22 -20.30 35.31
C MET A 14 20.95 -20.26 33.96
N VAL A 15 22.03 -21.03 33.80
CA VAL A 15 22.75 -21.16 32.51
C VAL A 15 21.86 -21.85 31.46
N ASN A 16 21.16 -22.94 31.81
CA ASN A 16 20.21 -23.60 30.91
C ASN A 16 19.05 -22.68 30.49
N PHE A 17 18.55 -21.83 31.38
CA PHE A 17 17.46 -20.90 31.08
C PHE A 17 17.92 -19.77 30.14
N ALA A 18 19.15 -19.26 30.32
CA ALA A 18 19.75 -18.26 29.42
C ALA A 18 19.93 -18.80 27.98
N PHE A 19 20.46 -20.02 27.82
CA PHE A 19 20.62 -20.67 26.50
C PHE A 19 19.27 -20.93 25.80
N ALA A 20 18.18 -21.11 26.56
CA ALA A 20 16.83 -21.26 26.00
C ALA A 20 16.24 -19.94 25.46
N GLN A 21 16.53 -18.82 26.13
CA GLN A 21 16.10 -17.48 25.69
C GLN A 21 16.81 -17.01 24.42
N GLU A 22 18.11 -17.30 24.28
CA GLU A 22 18.91 -16.92 23.11
C GLU A 22 18.36 -17.55 21.81
N LYS A 23 18.02 -18.85 21.83
CA LYS A 23 17.41 -19.56 20.69
C LYS A 23 16.03 -19.03 20.30
N THR A 24 15.23 -18.61 21.28
CA THR A 24 13.90 -18.03 20.99
C THR A 24 14.00 -16.65 20.37
N GLN A 25 15.00 -15.86 20.79
CA GLN A 25 15.26 -14.54 20.24
C GLN A 25 15.80 -14.61 18.81
N GLU A 26 16.70 -15.55 18.51
CA GLU A 26 17.22 -15.82 17.16
C GLU A 26 16.12 -16.30 16.19
N PHE A 27 15.23 -17.21 16.64
CA PHE A 27 14.12 -17.67 15.80
C PHE A 27 13.11 -16.55 15.52
N LYS A 28 12.82 -15.71 16.53
CA LYS A 28 11.93 -14.57 16.39
C LYS A 28 12.51 -13.53 15.41
N THR A 29 13.77 -13.14 15.57
CA THR A 29 14.43 -12.17 14.67
C THR A 29 14.58 -12.72 13.25
N LYS A 30 14.87 -14.02 13.09
CA LYS A 30 14.93 -14.66 11.76
C LYS A 30 13.57 -14.67 11.07
N LYS A 31 12.49 -14.97 11.80
CA LYS A 31 11.11 -14.92 11.27
C LYS A 31 10.72 -13.49 10.90
N ASP A 32 11.05 -12.51 11.73
CA ASP A 32 10.78 -11.10 11.48
C ASP A 32 11.58 -10.59 10.25
N SER A 33 12.82 -11.05 10.10
CA SER A 33 13.69 -10.75 8.94
C SER A 33 13.14 -11.33 7.63
N ILE A 34 12.60 -12.56 7.65
CA ILE A 34 11.99 -13.18 6.46
C ILE A 34 10.69 -12.46 6.07
N HIS A 35 9.84 -12.10 7.03
CA HIS A 35 8.64 -11.33 6.72
C HIS A 35 8.97 -9.95 6.13
N ALA A 36 10.02 -9.29 6.65
CA ALA A 36 10.48 -8.02 6.13
C ALA A 36 11.03 -8.13 4.70
N SER A 37 11.85 -9.15 4.41
CA SER A 37 12.43 -9.35 3.08
C SER A 37 11.37 -9.70 2.03
N ILE A 38 10.40 -10.55 2.38
CA ILE A 38 9.26 -10.87 1.51
C ILE A 38 8.43 -9.62 1.23
N SER A 39 8.12 -8.83 2.27
CA SER A 39 7.35 -7.58 2.11
C SER A 39 8.08 -6.58 1.21
N LEU A 40 9.41 -6.48 1.38
CA LEU A 40 10.26 -5.64 0.54
C LEU A 40 10.26 -6.09 -0.92
N GLU A 41 10.31 -7.40 -1.18
CA GLU A 41 10.27 -7.94 -2.54
C GLU A 41 8.93 -7.61 -3.23
N PHE A 42 7.80 -7.78 -2.52
CA PHE A 42 6.49 -7.41 -3.04
C PHE A 42 6.40 -5.90 -3.37
N GLU A 43 6.93 -5.05 -2.49
CA GLU A 43 7.01 -3.61 -2.73
C GLU A 43 7.87 -3.28 -3.95
N GLN A 44 9.05 -3.89 -4.08
CA GLN A 44 9.93 -3.68 -5.24
C GLN A 44 9.25 -4.08 -6.54
N LYS A 45 8.58 -5.24 -6.57
CA LYS A 45 7.81 -5.68 -7.75
C LYS A 45 6.67 -4.72 -8.08
N ALA A 46 5.96 -4.22 -7.07
CA ALA A 46 4.92 -3.22 -7.29
C ALA A 46 5.48 -1.92 -7.86
N LYS A 47 6.61 -1.44 -7.36
CA LYS A 47 7.32 -0.27 -7.90
C LYS A 47 7.80 -0.49 -9.33
N GLN A 48 8.29 -1.67 -9.68
CA GLN A 48 8.67 -1.98 -11.07
C GLN A 48 7.45 -1.92 -12.01
N ARG A 49 6.33 -2.55 -11.61
CA ARG A 49 5.08 -2.46 -12.39
C ARG A 49 4.58 -1.03 -12.52
N ARG A 50 4.74 -0.22 -11.46
CA ARG A 50 4.38 1.20 -11.47
C ARG A 50 5.14 1.96 -12.54
N GLU A 51 6.46 1.76 -12.67
CA GLU A 51 7.25 2.45 -13.69
C GLU A 51 6.78 2.09 -15.10
N LEU A 52 6.53 0.80 -15.37
CA LEU A 52 5.99 0.35 -16.65
C LEU A 52 4.59 0.94 -16.92
N TRP A 53 3.76 1.01 -15.89
CA TRP A 53 2.43 1.59 -15.98
C TRP A 53 2.47 3.10 -16.24
N LEU A 54 3.36 3.85 -15.58
CA LEU A 54 3.53 5.28 -15.82
C LEU A 54 4.00 5.56 -17.25
N ASP A 55 4.94 4.76 -17.75
CA ASP A 55 5.39 4.85 -19.14
C ASP A 55 4.24 4.55 -20.13
N TYR A 56 3.46 3.50 -19.87
CA TYR A 56 2.27 3.18 -20.64
C TYR A 56 1.26 4.34 -20.66
N ILE A 57 0.94 4.90 -19.51
CA ILE A 57 0.01 6.05 -19.39
C ILE A 57 0.55 7.28 -20.12
N LYS A 58 1.86 7.51 -20.08
CA LYS A 58 2.49 8.64 -20.76
C LYS A 58 2.46 8.48 -22.29
N THR A 59 2.72 7.29 -22.79
CA THR A 59 2.90 7.02 -24.23
C THR A 59 1.59 6.70 -24.96
N THR A 60 0.58 6.19 -24.24
CA THR A 60 -0.71 5.82 -24.85
C THR A 60 -1.45 7.04 -25.39
N ALA A 61 -2.13 6.90 -26.53
CA ALA A 61 -2.93 7.96 -27.12
C ALA A 61 -4.18 8.29 -26.27
N SER A 62 -4.48 9.58 -26.11
CA SER A 62 -5.46 10.11 -25.15
C SER A 62 -6.92 9.69 -25.40
N ASP A 63 -7.24 9.28 -26.61
CA ASP A 63 -8.57 8.93 -27.10
C ASP A 63 -8.80 7.42 -27.20
N THR A 64 -7.87 6.61 -26.67
CA THR A 64 -7.94 5.14 -26.77
C THR A 64 -8.50 4.48 -25.51
N LEU A 65 -8.21 5.04 -24.34
CA LEU A 65 -8.54 4.38 -23.07
C LEU A 65 -9.95 4.71 -22.60
N GLN A 66 -10.69 3.65 -22.29
CA GLN A 66 -11.97 3.72 -21.57
C GLN A 66 -11.82 3.28 -20.10
N HIS A 67 -10.82 2.44 -19.84
CA HIS A 67 -10.56 1.85 -18.54
C HIS A 67 -9.08 2.03 -18.20
N ILE A 68 -8.79 2.52 -17.00
CA ILE A 68 -7.42 2.61 -16.48
C ILE A 68 -7.37 1.81 -15.18
N ASP A 69 -6.48 0.82 -15.13
CA ASP A 69 -6.16 0.06 -13.92
C ASP A 69 -4.72 0.37 -13.50
N GLY A 70 -4.58 1.01 -12.35
CA GLY A 70 -3.31 1.28 -11.67
C GLY A 70 -3.31 0.70 -10.25
N SER A 71 -4.03 -0.41 -10.02
CA SER A 71 -4.14 -1.02 -8.70
C SER A 71 -2.85 -1.70 -8.24
N ASN A 72 -2.58 -1.66 -6.94
CA ASN A 72 -1.43 -2.33 -6.30
C ASN A 72 -0.06 -1.95 -6.90
N LEU A 73 0.11 -0.66 -7.19
CA LEU A 73 1.33 -0.09 -7.79
C LEU A 73 2.16 0.74 -6.82
N TYR A 74 1.84 0.77 -5.53
CA TYR A 74 2.56 1.64 -4.57
C TYR A 74 2.60 3.12 -5.04
N LEU A 75 1.50 3.60 -5.61
CA LEU A 75 1.33 5.02 -5.97
C LEU A 75 1.12 5.86 -4.72
N TYR A 76 1.83 6.98 -4.61
CA TYR A 76 1.65 7.97 -3.53
C TYR A 76 0.79 9.16 -3.97
N GLU A 77 0.75 9.40 -5.27
CA GLU A 77 -0.06 10.41 -5.95
C GLU A 77 -0.68 9.83 -7.22
N ILE A 78 -1.74 10.47 -7.70
CA ILE A 78 -2.38 10.14 -8.96
C ILE A 78 -1.66 10.94 -10.05
N PRO A 79 -1.13 10.31 -11.12
CA PRO A 79 -0.54 11.05 -12.23
C PRO A 79 -1.61 11.86 -12.97
N ASP A 80 -1.19 12.80 -13.80
CA ASP A 80 -2.14 13.55 -14.63
C ASP A 80 -2.78 12.63 -15.69
N LEU A 81 -4.06 12.28 -15.48
CA LEU A 81 -4.87 11.54 -16.45
C LEU A 81 -5.90 12.43 -17.17
N THR A 82 -5.83 13.76 -17.00
CA THR A 82 -6.84 14.70 -17.54
C THR A 82 -6.93 14.70 -19.06
N ARG A 83 -5.87 14.26 -19.75
CA ARG A 83 -5.86 14.07 -21.21
C ARG A 83 -6.80 12.96 -21.69
N PHE A 84 -7.10 11.97 -20.85
CA PHE A 84 -7.90 10.81 -21.25
C PHE A 84 -9.41 11.07 -21.17
N LYS A 85 -9.94 11.78 -22.16
CA LYS A 85 -11.34 12.25 -22.19
C LYS A 85 -12.39 11.14 -22.38
N ARG A 86 -11.98 9.90 -22.63
CA ARG A 86 -12.89 8.75 -22.84
C ARG A 86 -12.91 7.78 -21.67
N VAL A 87 -12.08 8.00 -20.64
CA VAL A 87 -12.01 7.10 -19.49
C VAL A 87 -13.30 7.21 -18.71
N ASN A 88 -13.98 6.08 -18.57
CA ASN A 88 -15.22 5.92 -17.81
C ASN A 88 -15.02 5.09 -16.54
N SER A 89 -13.95 4.30 -16.45
CA SER A 89 -13.62 3.51 -15.28
C SER A 89 -12.16 3.67 -14.87
N LEU A 90 -11.93 3.91 -13.60
CA LEU A 90 -10.61 4.02 -12.99
C LEU A 90 -10.52 3.15 -11.74
N ASN A 91 -9.52 2.29 -11.72
CA ASN A 91 -9.15 1.49 -10.56
C ASN A 91 -7.77 1.89 -10.04
N LEU A 92 -7.71 2.42 -8.82
CA LEU A 92 -6.48 2.79 -8.09
C LEU A 92 -6.43 2.13 -6.71
N GLN A 93 -7.11 1.00 -6.53
CA GLN A 93 -7.14 0.29 -5.24
C GLN A 93 -5.75 -0.22 -4.82
N GLY A 94 -5.52 -0.34 -3.51
CA GLY A 94 -4.30 -0.97 -2.98
C GLY A 94 -3.03 -0.16 -3.17
N ASN A 95 -3.15 1.17 -3.24
CA ASN A 95 -2.02 2.10 -3.35
C ASN A 95 -1.73 2.80 -2.00
N LYS A 96 -0.85 3.79 -2.01
CA LYS A 96 -0.47 4.64 -0.86
C LYS A 96 -0.96 6.08 -1.05
N LEU A 97 -2.03 6.28 -1.82
CA LEU A 97 -2.59 7.60 -2.09
C LEU A 97 -3.06 8.23 -0.78
N THR A 98 -2.67 9.48 -0.55
CA THR A 98 -3.08 10.26 0.63
C THR A 98 -4.03 11.39 0.27
N CYS A 99 -3.96 11.89 -0.96
CA CYS A 99 -4.82 12.93 -1.51
C CYS A 99 -5.34 12.53 -2.90
N ILE A 100 -6.50 13.08 -3.26
CA ILE A 100 -7.09 12.94 -4.60
C ILE A 100 -7.31 14.36 -5.13
N PRO A 101 -6.66 14.77 -6.23
CA PRO A 101 -6.82 16.11 -6.78
C PRO A 101 -8.26 16.33 -7.24
N SER A 102 -8.82 17.49 -6.90
CA SER A 102 -10.22 17.83 -7.18
C SER A 102 -10.52 17.94 -8.68
N GLU A 103 -9.49 18.29 -9.45
CA GLU A 103 -9.50 18.47 -10.90
C GLU A 103 -9.68 17.14 -11.63
N PHE A 104 -9.20 16.05 -11.03
CA PHE A 104 -9.30 14.71 -11.59
C PHE A 104 -10.73 14.20 -11.61
N LEU A 105 -11.51 14.54 -10.58
CA LEU A 105 -12.91 14.15 -10.44
C LEU A 105 -13.85 14.96 -11.36
N LYS A 106 -13.35 15.98 -12.08
CA LYS A 106 -14.13 16.81 -13.01
C LYS A 106 -14.16 16.27 -14.44
N ALA A 107 -13.58 15.11 -14.72
CA ALA A 107 -13.67 14.53 -16.05
C ALA A 107 -15.11 14.04 -16.31
N ASP A 108 -15.83 14.72 -17.22
CA ASP A 108 -17.23 14.43 -17.57
C ASP A 108 -17.50 12.99 -18.03
N SER A 109 -16.45 12.26 -18.41
CA SER A 109 -16.53 10.87 -18.87
C SER A 109 -16.45 9.83 -17.73
N LEU A 110 -15.86 10.17 -16.58
CA LEU A 110 -15.69 9.21 -15.48
C LEU A 110 -17.04 8.82 -14.89
N ARG A 111 -17.24 7.51 -14.69
CA ARG A 111 -18.46 6.94 -14.10
C ARG A 111 -18.14 6.09 -12.89
N ILE A 112 -17.02 5.37 -12.93
CA ILE A 112 -16.59 4.44 -11.89
C ILE A 112 -15.20 4.83 -11.42
N VAL A 113 -15.04 5.02 -10.12
CA VAL A 113 -13.76 5.31 -9.47
C VAL A 113 -13.61 4.40 -8.25
N GLN A 114 -12.58 3.57 -8.25
CA GLN A 114 -12.27 2.64 -7.16
C GLN A 114 -10.96 3.06 -6.47
N LEU A 115 -11.06 3.46 -5.21
CA LEU A 115 -9.95 4.00 -4.41
C LEU A 115 -9.75 3.25 -3.08
N GLY A 116 -10.43 2.12 -2.89
CA GLY A 116 -10.32 1.30 -1.68
C GLY A 116 -8.88 0.88 -1.37
N THR A 117 -8.60 0.60 -0.09
CA THR A 117 -7.27 0.15 0.35
C THR A 117 -6.16 1.16 -0.01
N ASN A 118 -6.43 2.44 0.19
CA ASN A 118 -5.46 3.53 0.17
C ASN A 118 -5.33 4.16 1.56
N GLN A 119 -4.35 5.03 1.76
CA GLN A 119 -4.17 5.79 3.01
C GLN A 119 -4.87 7.16 2.96
N CYS A 120 -5.90 7.29 2.11
CA CYS A 120 -6.57 8.56 1.86
C CYS A 120 -7.08 9.19 3.16
N LEU A 121 -6.40 10.23 3.61
CA LEU A 121 -6.97 11.22 4.50
C LEU A 121 -7.75 12.16 3.60
N PHE A 122 -9.08 12.09 3.62
CA PHE A 122 -9.91 13.13 3.01
C PHE A 122 -9.50 14.47 3.63
N GLN A 123 -8.65 15.25 2.96
CA GLN A 123 -8.45 16.66 3.25
C GLN A 123 -9.41 17.42 2.36
N PRO A 124 -10.54 17.92 2.89
CA PRO A 124 -11.50 18.66 2.11
C PRO A 124 -10.97 20.09 1.96
N LYS A 125 -9.99 20.30 1.08
CA LYS A 125 -9.89 21.61 0.44
C LYS A 125 -10.83 21.53 -0.76
N SER A 126 -12.10 21.85 -0.49
CA SER A 126 -13.21 21.96 -1.44
C SER A 126 -13.54 20.67 -2.21
N ILE A 127 -14.46 19.88 -1.64
CA ILE A 127 -15.34 19.03 -2.44
C ILE A 127 -16.26 19.99 -3.21
N PRO A 128 -16.27 20.00 -4.56
CA PRO A 128 -17.46 20.51 -5.25
C PRO A 128 -18.57 19.58 -4.80
N VAL A 129 -19.49 20.08 -3.99
CA VAL A 129 -20.76 19.42 -3.73
C VAL A 129 -21.27 18.99 -5.10
N ILE A 130 -21.26 17.69 -5.35
CA ILE A 130 -21.99 17.14 -6.48
C ILE A 130 -23.43 17.38 -6.06
N GLN A 131 -23.97 18.55 -6.43
CA GLN A 131 -25.41 18.75 -6.41
C GLN A 131 -25.93 17.59 -7.25
N SER A 132 -26.65 16.67 -6.60
CA SER A 132 -27.50 15.75 -7.34
C SER A 132 -28.26 16.62 -8.33
N LYS A 133 -27.96 16.51 -9.63
CA LYS A 133 -28.89 17.00 -10.64
C LYS A 133 -30.11 16.12 -10.45
N SER A 134 -31.05 16.59 -9.64
CA SER A 134 -32.43 16.16 -9.68
C SER A 134 -32.87 16.36 -11.12
N ILE A 135 -33.04 15.25 -11.83
CA ILE A 135 -33.70 15.22 -13.13
C ILE A 135 -35.12 15.75 -12.84
N PRO A 136 -35.54 16.90 -13.40
CA PRO A 136 -36.94 17.29 -13.29
C PRO A 136 -37.77 16.26 -14.08
N PHE A 137 -38.83 15.78 -13.44
CA PHE A 137 -39.87 14.98 -14.09
C PHE A 137 -40.46 15.71 -15.30
#